data_AF-A0AAV7JRP7-F1
#
_entry.id   AF-A0AAV7JRP7-F1
#
_cell.length_a   1.000
_cell.length_b   1.000
_cell.length_c   1.000
_cell.angle_alpha   90.00
_cell.angle_beta   90.00
_cell.angle_gamma   90.00
#
_symmetry.space_group_name_H-M   'P 1'
#
loop_
_entity.id
_entity.type
_entity.pdbx_description
1 polymer ?
#
loop_
_entity_poly.entity_id
_entity_poly.type
_entity_poly.pdbx_seq_one_letter_code
_entity_poly.pdbx_strand_id
1 'polypeptide(L)'
;MIPPDLSEPIRTLQTKLSVLLRVFNSNQAIDTDKLDSLCCKETYESILIDFPWASITPSLHRLLAHSPELIRDCNNGFGLKDFSEEAVEACNKLIRKYCEQLARKMSFTSIANIISLSTTYYLL
;
A
#
# COMPACT_ATOMS: atom_id res chain seq x y z
N MET A 1 -20.26 -4.83 -20.85
CA MET A 1 -21.30 -4.99 -19.81
C MET A 1 -20.88 -6.13 -18.91
N ILE A 2 -20.93 -5.96 -17.59
CA ILE A 2 -20.72 -7.05 -16.64
C ILE A 2 -21.95 -7.96 -16.73
N PRO A 3 -21.79 -9.29 -16.81
CA PRO A 3 -22.94 -10.18 -16.87
C PRO A 3 -23.71 -10.11 -15.53
N PRO A 4 -25.05 -10.14 -15.57
CA PRO A 4 -25.89 -9.78 -14.42
C PRO A 4 -25.71 -10.72 -13.22
N ASP A 5 -25.32 -11.97 -13.47
CA ASP A 5 -24.97 -13.00 -12.49
C ASP A 5 -23.74 -12.65 -11.64
N LEU A 6 -22.75 -11.93 -12.20
CA LEU A 6 -21.52 -11.56 -11.50
C LEU A 6 -21.59 -10.17 -10.84
N SER A 7 -22.66 -9.41 -11.07
CA SER A 7 -22.76 -8.03 -10.60
C SER A 7 -22.75 -7.91 -9.07
N GLU A 8 -23.46 -8.78 -8.36
CA GLU A 8 -23.51 -8.80 -6.90
C GLU A 8 -22.22 -9.33 -6.23
N PRO A 9 -21.63 -10.45 -6.70
CA PRO A 9 -20.31 -10.88 -6.23
C PRO A 9 -19.23 -9.81 -6.38
N ILE A 10 -19.18 -9.14 -7.54
CA ILE A 10 -18.22 -8.06 -7.79
C ILE A 10 -18.43 -6.89 -6.82
N ARG A 11 -19.68 -6.46 -6.63
CA ARG A 11 -20.01 -5.37 -5.68
C ARG A 11 -19.60 -5.73 -4.26
N THR A 12 -19.87 -6.96 -3.84
CA THR A 12 -19.53 -7.45 -2.50
C THR A 12 -18.02 -7.48 -2.30
N LEU A 13 -17.28 -8.04 -3.27
CA LEU A 13 -15.83 -8.08 -3.25
C LEU A 13 -15.20 -6.69 -3.22
N GLN A 14 -15.69 -5.78 -4.07
CA GLN A 14 -15.24 -4.38 -4.09
C GLN A 14 -15.44 -3.71 -2.73
N THR A 15 -16.59 -3.93 -2.09
CA THR A 15 -16.91 -3.36 -0.78
C THR A 15 -15.94 -3.87 0.29
N LYS A 16 -15.71 -5.19 0.33
CA LYS A 16 -14.74 -5.81 1.25
C LYS A 16 -13.33 -5.26 1.06
N LEU A 17 -12.85 -5.22 -0.18
CA LEU A 17 -11.54 -4.65 -0.51
C LEU A 17 -11.43 -3.18 -0.13
N SER A 18 -12.49 -2.38 -0.32
CA SER A 18 -12.51 -0.98 0.11
C SER A 18 -12.36 -0.83 1.62
N VAL A 19 -13.06 -1.67 2.40
CA VAL A 19 -12.92 -1.69 3.86
C VAL A 19 -11.51 -2.09 4.27
N LEU A 20 -10.97 -3.18 3.70
CA LEU A 20 -9.62 -3.66 3.98
C LEU A 20 -8.56 -2.59 3.71
N LEU A 21 -8.59 -1.96 2.53
CA LEU A 21 -7.64 -0.91 2.17
C LEU A 21 -7.73 0.30 3.12
N ARG A 22 -8.92 0.65 3.60
CA ARG A 22 -9.09 1.73 4.59
C ARG A 22 -8.51 1.37 5.95
N VAL A 23 -8.66 0.12 6.37
CA VAL A 23 -8.09 -0.41 7.62
C VAL A 23 -6.56 -0.41 7.53
N PHE A 24 -6.00 -0.94 6.44
CA PHE A 24 -4.55 -0.93 6.21
C PHE A 24 -3.97 0.49 6.15
N ASN A 25 -4.67 1.43 5.51
CA ASN A 25 -4.24 2.83 5.42
C ASN A 25 -4.70 3.69 6.62
N SER A 26 -4.90 3.09 7.79
CA SER A 26 -5.20 3.81 9.02
C SER A 26 -4.02 3.80 9.99
N ASN A 27 -4.00 4.73 10.95
CA ASN A 27 -3.08 4.71 12.12
C ASN A 27 -3.86 4.35 13.40
N GLN A 28 -4.94 3.59 13.26
CA GLN A 28 -5.79 3.20 14.39
C GLN A 28 -5.40 1.80 14.86
N ALA A 29 -5.73 1.48 16.11
CA ALA A 29 -5.64 0.13 16.61
C ALA A 29 -6.69 -0.75 15.90
N ILE A 30 -6.29 -1.94 15.49
CA ILE A 30 -7.08 -2.88 14.71
C ILE A 30 -7.22 -4.17 15.49
N ASP A 31 -8.42 -4.72 15.50
CA ASP A 31 -8.68 -6.07 15.97
C ASP A 31 -8.16 -7.08 14.92
N THR A 32 -7.01 -7.68 15.22
CA THR A 32 -6.27 -8.54 14.29
C THR A 32 -7.00 -9.83 13.95
N ASP A 33 -7.81 -10.35 14.88
CA ASP A 33 -8.53 -11.61 14.69
C ASP A 33 -9.73 -11.42 13.74
N LYS A 34 -10.41 -10.27 13.86
CA LYS A 34 -11.45 -9.86 12.90
C LYS A 34 -10.86 -9.57 11.54
N LEU A 35 -9.69 -8.92 11.50
CA LEU A 35 -9.00 -8.64 10.24
C LEU A 35 -8.60 -9.93 9.52
N ASP A 36 -8.03 -10.90 10.24
CA ASP A 36 -7.67 -12.20 9.68
C ASP A 36 -8.89 -12.95 9.11
N SER A 37 -10.00 -12.96 9.86
CA SER A 37 -11.26 -13.56 9.40
C SER A 37 -11.79 -12.89 8.14
N LEU A 38 -11.76 -11.55 8.06
CA LEU A 38 -12.22 -10.80 6.90
C LEU A 38 -11.32 -11.01 5.66
N CYS A 39 -10.00 -11.04 5.86
CA CYS A 39 -9.03 -11.25 4.78
C CYS A 39 -9.06 -12.68 4.23
N CYS A 40 -8.85 -13.67 5.10
CA CYS A 40 -8.67 -15.07 4.72
C CYS A 40 -10.01 -15.74 4.41
N LYS A 41 -10.98 -15.69 5.32
CA LYS A 41 -12.23 -16.45 5.15
C LYS A 41 -13.19 -15.72 4.23
N GLU A 42 -13.48 -14.46 4.54
CA GLU A 42 -14.56 -13.78 3.82
C GLU A 42 -14.17 -13.27 2.44
N THR A 43 -12.91 -12.88 2.24
CA THR A 43 -12.47 -12.27 0.98
C THR A 43 -11.76 -13.28 0.09
N TYR A 44 -10.72 -13.95 0.59
CA TYR A 44 -9.94 -14.90 -0.21
C TYR A 44 -10.77 -16.10 -0.67
N GLU A 45 -11.57 -16.73 0.20
CA GLU A 45 -12.45 -17.83 -0.21
C GLU A 45 -13.54 -17.37 -1.19
N SER A 46 -14.12 -16.18 -1.00
CA SER A 46 -15.12 -15.65 -1.93
C SER A 46 -14.55 -15.44 -3.34
N ILE A 47 -13.28 -15.03 -3.46
CA ILE A 47 -12.61 -14.90 -4.75
C ILE A 47 -12.49 -16.26 -5.44
N LEU A 48 -12.09 -17.31 -4.71
CA LEU A 48 -11.90 -18.65 -5.27
C LEU A 48 -13.23 -19.30 -5.68
N ILE A 49 -14.31 -19.06 -4.94
CA ILE A 49 -15.63 -19.64 -5.20
C ILE A 49 -16.36 -18.88 -6.32
N ASP A 50 -16.43 -17.56 -6.22
CA ASP A 50 -17.23 -16.74 -7.15
C ASP A 50 -16.49 -16.47 -8.46
N PHE A 51 -15.15 -16.51 -8.44
CA PHE A 51 -14.30 -16.22 -9.59
C PHE A 51 -13.22 -17.31 -9.78
N PRO A 52 -13.59 -18.57 -10.04
CA PRO A 52 -12.64 -19.68 -10.17
C PRO A 52 -11.67 -19.52 -11.36
N TRP A 53 -12.03 -18.67 -12.32
CA TRP A 53 -11.20 -18.31 -13.48
C TRP A 53 -10.19 -17.20 -13.17
N ALA A 54 -10.31 -16.49 -12.05
CA ALA A 54 -9.46 -15.37 -11.71
C ALA A 54 -8.19 -15.85 -10.98
N SER A 55 -7.03 -15.47 -11.51
CA SER A 55 -5.75 -15.71 -10.84
C SER A 55 -5.47 -14.61 -9.82
N ILE A 56 -5.06 -15.01 -8.61
CA ILE A 56 -4.73 -14.07 -7.54
C ILE A 56 -3.30 -13.55 -7.76
N THR A 57 -3.17 -12.22 -7.87
CA THR A 57 -1.86 -11.60 -8.03
C THR A 57 -1.03 -11.74 -6.75
N PRO A 58 0.32 -11.79 -6.84
CA PRO A 58 1.18 -11.87 -5.65
C PRO A 58 0.96 -10.73 -4.65
N SER A 59 0.58 -9.54 -5.12
CA SER A 59 0.26 -8.40 -4.25
C SER A 59 -1.03 -8.63 -3.48
N LEU A 60 -2.09 -9.12 -4.15
CA LEU A 60 -3.35 -9.41 -3.49
C LEU A 60 -3.23 -10.59 -2.53
N HIS A 61 -2.48 -11.64 -2.90
CA HIS A 61 -2.20 -12.76 -2.01
C HIS A 61 -1.45 -12.31 -0.75
N ARG A 62 -0.36 -11.53 -0.90
CA ARG A 62 0.36 -10.98 0.26
C ARG A 62 -0.55 -10.11 1.13
N LEU A 63 -1.41 -9.31 0.50
CA LEU A 63 -2.36 -8.46 1.20
C LEU A 63 -3.38 -9.27 2.02
N LEU A 64 -3.94 -10.34 1.47
CA LEU A 64 -4.96 -11.14 2.16
C LEU A 64 -4.35 -12.15 3.15
N ALA A 65 -3.22 -12.78 2.82
CA ALA A 65 -2.66 -13.86 3.63
C ALA A 65 -1.69 -13.40 4.73
N HIS A 66 -0.93 -12.32 4.52
CA HIS A 66 0.18 -11.95 5.42
C HIS A 66 -0.02 -10.62 6.16
N SER A 67 -0.90 -9.74 5.67
CA SER A 67 -1.11 -8.44 6.33
C SER A 67 -1.65 -8.53 7.76
N PRO A 68 -2.55 -9.47 8.12
CA PRO A 68 -2.99 -9.61 9.51
C PRO A 68 -1.83 -9.92 10.46
N GLU A 69 -0.94 -10.84 10.06
CA GLU A 69 0.26 -11.20 10.83
C GLU A 69 1.21 -10.02 10.94
N LEU A 70 1.44 -9.30 9.83
CA LEU A 70 2.31 -8.13 9.82
C LEU A 70 1.81 -7.03 10.74
N ILE A 71 0.49 -6.75 10.75
CA ILE A 71 -0.11 -5.79 11.67
C ILE A 71 0.04 -6.24 13.13
N ARG A 72 -0.28 -7.50 13.41
CA ARG A 72 -0.25 -8.05 14.76
C ARG A 72 1.16 -8.08 15.34
N ASP A 73 2.09 -8.67 14.59
CA ASP A 73 3.39 -9.08 15.10
C ASP A 73 4.48 -8.03 14.82
N CYS A 74 4.35 -7.24 13.75
CA CYS A 74 5.35 -6.22 13.38
C CYS A 74 4.91 -4.78 13.67
N ASN A 75 3.60 -4.51 13.79
CA ASN A 75 3.08 -3.16 14.02
C ASN A 75 2.20 -3.03 15.28
N ASN A 76 2.33 -3.97 16.23
CA ASN A 76 1.63 -3.95 17.52
C ASN A 76 0.10 -3.75 17.42
N GLY A 77 -0.51 -4.28 16.36
CA GLY A 77 -1.95 -4.16 16.12
C GLY A 77 -2.39 -2.81 15.53
N PHE A 78 -1.49 -1.95 15.07
CA PHE A 78 -1.85 -0.69 14.40
C PHE A 78 -1.85 -0.84 12.88
N GLY A 79 -2.64 0.00 12.20
CA GLY A 79 -2.63 0.06 10.73
C GLY A 79 -1.30 0.57 10.16
N LEU A 80 -1.09 0.34 8.85
CA LEU A 80 0.21 0.42 8.18
C LEU A 80 0.50 1.78 7.55
N LYS A 81 -0.32 2.80 7.80
CA LYS A 81 -0.20 4.09 7.09
C LYS A 81 1.16 4.78 7.33
N ASP A 82 1.78 4.61 8.49
CA ASP A 82 3.10 5.18 8.77
C ASP A 82 4.24 4.50 7.97
N PHE A 83 4.00 3.34 7.38
CA PHE A 83 4.94 2.62 6.50
C PHE A 83 4.68 2.87 5.01
N SER A 84 3.87 3.87 4.68
CA SER A 84 3.52 4.21 3.31
C SER A 84 4.67 4.90 2.55
N GLU A 85 4.88 4.50 1.30
CA GLU A 85 5.85 5.13 0.39
C GLU A 85 5.36 6.49 -0.17
N GLU A 86 4.09 6.84 0.06
CA GLU A 86 3.45 8.05 -0.50
C GLU A 86 4.22 9.33 -0.16
N ALA A 87 4.79 9.44 1.04
CA ALA A 87 5.56 10.59 1.47
C ALA A 87 6.85 10.75 0.65
N VAL A 88 7.55 9.65 0.39
CA VAL A 88 8.79 9.64 -0.42
C VAL A 88 8.47 9.96 -1.88
N GLU A 89 7.37 9.44 -2.41
CA GLU A 89 6.93 9.77 -3.78
C GLU A 89 6.55 11.25 -3.91
N ALA A 90 5.88 11.82 -2.91
CA ALA A 90 5.58 13.26 -2.87
C ALA A 90 6.87 14.10 -2.86
N CYS A 91 7.88 13.69 -2.09
CA CYS A 91 9.20 14.32 -2.10
C CYS A 91 9.85 14.25 -3.49
N ASN A 92 9.75 13.13 -4.21
CA ASN A 92 10.29 13.00 -5.57
C ASN A 92 9.63 13.99 -6.56
N LYS A 93 8.34 14.29 -6.41
CA LYS A 93 7.64 15.30 -7.21
C LYS A 93 8.18 16.71 -6.92
N LEU A 94 8.44 17.02 -5.65
CA LEU A 94 9.05 18.30 -5.25
C LEU A 94 10.47 18.45 -5.78
N ILE A 95 11.29 17.39 -5.68
CA ILE A 95 12.67 17.39 -6.20
C ILE A 95 12.69 17.73 -7.69
N ARG A 96 11.86 17.08 -8.51
CA ARG A 96 11.77 17.37 -9.95
C ARG A 96 11.41 18.83 -10.21
N LYS A 97 10.41 19.36 -9.50
CA LYS A 97 10.00 20.77 -9.61
C LYS A 97 11.13 21.73 -9.23
N TYR A 98 11.87 21.43 -8.16
CA TYR A 98 13.02 22.24 -7.75
C TYR A 98 14.17 22.18 -8.77
N CYS A 99 14.43 21.01 -9.37
CA CYS A 99 15.41 20.88 -10.44
C CYS A 99 15.04 21.68 -11.69
N GLU A 100 13.75 21.79 -12.02
CA GLU A 100 13.28 22.57 -13.17
C GLU A 100 13.33 24.08 -12.94
N GLN A 101 12.95 24.54 -11.74
CA GLN A 101 12.67 25.96 -11.47
C GLN A 101 13.76 26.69 -10.67
N LEU A 102 14.44 25.98 -9.76
CA LEU A 102 15.29 26.60 -8.73
C LEU A 102 16.75 26.10 -8.75
N ALA A 103 17.04 25.00 -9.45
CA ALA A 103 18.41 24.55 -9.61
C ALA A 103 19.15 25.48 -10.58
N ARG A 104 20.32 25.99 -10.15
CA ARG A 104 21.26 26.62 -11.09
C ARG A 104 21.56 25.56 -12.16
N LYS A 105 21.28 25.86 -13.43
CA LYS A 105 21.64 25.00 -14.58
C LYS A 105 23.16 24.95 -14.73
N MET A 106 23.81 24.25 -13.82
CA MET A 106 25.22 23.90 -13.88
C MET A 106 25.29 22.45 -14.37
N SER A 107 26.41 22.06 -14.96
CA SER A 107 26.64 20.72 -15.50
C SER A 107 26.25 19.63 -14.49
N PHE A 108 25.75 18.51 -15.03
CA PHE A 108 25.19 17.36 -14.30
C PHE A 108 26.06 16.86 -13.13
N THR A 109 27.38 17.01 -13.24
CA THR A 109 28.39 16.66 -12.23
C THR A 109 28.26 17.43 -10.90
N SER A 110 27.66 18.62 -10.89
CA SER A 110 27.55 19.43 -9.67
C SER A 110 26.41 18.99 -8.73
N ILE A 111 25.37 18.33 -9.26
CA ILE A 111 24.18 17.93 -8.51
C ILE A 111 24.43 16.66 -7.67
N ALA A 112 25.23 15.72 -8.18
CA ALA A 112 25.57 14.47 -7.49
C ALA A 112 26.27 14.70 -6.15
N ASN A 113 27.05 15.78 -6.02
CA ASN A 113 27.76 16.14 -4.78
C ASN A 113 26.86 16.75 -3.69
N ILE A 114 25.65 17.22 -4.02
CA ILE A 114 24.72 17.80 -3.03
C ILE A 114 23.92 16.69 -2.34
N ILE A 115 23.60 15.61 -3.06
CA ILE A 115 22.86 14.47 -2.52
C ILE A 115 23.73 13.66 -1.54
N SER A 116 25.04 13.58 -1.78
CA SER A 116 25.99 12.97 -0.84
C SER A 116 26.20 13.79 0.43
N LEU A 117 26.06 15.12 0.36
CA LEU A 117 26.14 15.98 1.55
C LEU A 117 24.91 15.83 2.46
N SER A 118 23.68 15.70 1.91
CA SER A 118 22.48 15.58 2.75
C SER A 118 22.40 14.24 3.51
N THR A 119 23.01 13.18 2.99
CA THR A 119 23.11 11.88 3.66
C THR A 119 24.13 11.88 4.81
N THR A 120 25.04 12.84 4.84
CA THR A 120 26.05 12.94 5.90
C THR A 120 25.53 13.69 7.14
N TYR A 121 24.48 14.53 7.01
CA TYR A 121 23.91 15.31 8.12
C TYR A 121 22.85 14.56 8.96
N TYR A 122 22.52 13.31 8.64
CA TYR A 122 21.62 12.45 9.44
C TYR A 122 22.35 11.34 10.23
N LEU A 123 23.68 11.40 10.31
CA LEU A 123 24.52 10.46 11.07
C LEU A 123 25.46 11.16 12.07
N LEU A 124 24.97 12.22 12.72
CA LEU A 124 25.50 12.80 13.95
C LEU A 124 24.34 13.11 14.90
#